data_AF-A0A942HNE9-F1
#
_entry.id   AF-A0A942HNE9-F1
#
_cell.length_a   1.000
_cell.length_b   1.000
_cell.length_c   1.000
_cell.angle_alpha   90.00
_cell.angle_beta   90.00
_cell.angle_gamma   90.00
#
_symmetry.space_group_name_H-M   'P 1'
#
loop_
_entity.id
_entity.type
_entity.pdbx_description
1 polymer ?
#
loop_
_entity_poly.entity_id
_entity_poly.type
_entity_poly.pdbx_seq_one_letter_code
_entity_poly.pdbx_strand_id
1 'polypeptide(L)'
;MPAALGFSAAQARAAGETLTLVQNDPAAVVGQATNFTASGTLNPEDTMFGFDIFIFVKNAATDPTCGPNFESESATAMHSGGNESWVSPPTGFQVGTGPSFSQPFKITFTGPGTYLLCGYVQGDFSTFAGATLRGSVAAAPGTPTPTPPSGSPGTGTAPPTLVRAPWITRRGRLLSCHPGSWKNAPTSFSYRWYVDGHGRSVSSASTLTIRRALSGHTVACRVTASNAAGARTAATRAIRAS
;
A
#
# COMPACT_ATOMS: atom_id res chain seq x y z
N MET A 1 5.89 -6.65 28.04
CA MET A 1 6.19 -7.92 27.34
C MET A 1 7.20 -7.58 26.25
N PRO A 2 8.43 -8.13 26.27
CA PRO A 2 9.45 -7.73 25.31
C PRO A 2 9.06 -8.22 23.92
N ALA A 3 9.37 -7.38 22.94
CA ALA A 3 8.90 -7.46 21.58
C ALA A 3 9.45 -8.68 20.84
N ALA A 4 8.57 -9.33 20.07
CA ALA A 4 8.94 -10.41 19.18
C ALA A 4 9.82 -9.85 18.06
N LEU A 5 11.10 -10.21 18.06
CA LEU A 5 11.95 -10.20 16.88
C LEU A 5 11.28 -11.14 15.87
N GLY A 6 10.59 -10.57 14.88
CA GLY A 6 10.01 -11.35 13.80
C GLY A 6 11.13 -11.79 12.86
N PHE A 7 11.32 -13.10 12.72
CA PHE A 7 12.17 -13.68 11.69
C PHE A 7 11.28 -14.14 10.54
N SER A 8 11.65 -13.78 9.32
CA SER A 8 10.94 -14.24 8.12
C SER A 8 11.31 -15.68 7.76
N ALA A 9 10.32 -16.47 7.34
CA ALA A 9 10.59 -17.69 6.58
C ALA A 9 10.81 -17.32 5.10
N ALA A 10 12.02 -17.60 4.59
CA ALA A 10 12.33 -17.50 3.18
C ALA A 10 11.62 -18.64 2.42
N GLN A 11 10.83 -18.31 1.43
CA GLN A 11 10.38 -19.26 0.41
C GLN A 11 11.27 -19.04 -0.82
N ALA A 12 12.37 -19.80 -0.87
CA ALA A 12 13.18 -19.95 -2.07
C ALA A 12 12.29 -20.51 -3.19
N ARG A 13 12.19 -19.81 -4.33
CA ARG A 13 11.36 -20.25 -5.46
C ARG A 13 12.18 -20.64 -6.69
N ALA A 14 13.39 -20.12 -6.85
CA ALA A 14 14.44 -20.76 -7.65
C ALA A 14 15.45 -21.49 -6.75
N ALA A 15 16.17 -22.47 -7.30
CA ALA A 15 17.08 -23.31 -6.53
C ALA A 15 18.21 -22.47 -5.89
N GLY A 16 18.20 -22.37 -4.56
CA GLY A 16 19.26 -21.72 -3.76
C GLY A 16 19.07 -20.22 -3.47
N GLU A 17 18.07 -19.57 -4.06
CA GLU A 17 17.84 -18.14 -3.88
C GLU A 17 17.06 -17.83 -2.60
N THR A 18 17.47 -16.80 -1.86
CA THR A 18 16.89 -16.45 -0.56
C THR A 18 16.52 -14.99 -0.48
N LEU A 19 15.44 -14.71 0.25
CA LEU A 19 15.06 -13.39 0.72
C LEU A 19 14.70 -13.51 2.19
N THR A 20 15.20 -12.58 2.99
CA THR A 20 14.93 -12.47 4.41
C THR A 20 14.51 -11.03 4.71
N LEU A 21 13.46 -10.88 5.52
CA LEU A 21 13.00 -9.60 6.04
C LEU A 21 13.22 -9.59 7.55
N VAL A 22 13.91 -8.54 8.02
CA VAL A 22 14.21 -8.36 9.44
C VAL A 22 13.70 -6.99 9.87
N GLN A 23 12.99 -6.94 10.99
CA GLN A 23 12.77 -5.69 11.71
C GLN A 23 13.99 -5.42 12.59
N ASN A 24 14.70 -4.33 12.33
CA ASN A 24 15.90 -3.98 13.09
C ASN A 24 15.56 -3.29 14.41
N ASP A 25 14.47 -2.52 14.42
CA ASP A 25 14.02 -1.86 15.64
C ASP A 25 13.30 -2.86 16.56
N PRO A 26 13.44 -2.72 17.89
CA PRO A 26 12.79 -3.62 18.84
C PRO A 26 11.27 -3.48 18.80
N ALA A 27 10.72 -2.32 18.44
CA ALA A 27 9.28 -2.13 18.37
C ALA A 27 8.90 -1.20 17.21
N ALA A 28 7.85 -1.57 16.48
CA ALA A 28 7.17 -0.65 15.57
C ALA A 28 6.17 0.19 16.37
N VAL A 29 6.19 1.51 16.17
CA VAL A 29 5.31 2.46 16.87
C VAL A 29 4.61 3.35 15.86
N VAL A 30 3.31 3.59 16.06
CA VAL A 30 2.53 4.47 15.18
C VAL A 30 3.17 5.85 15.07
N GLY A 31 3.31 6.33 13.83
CA GLY A 31 3.90 7.64 13.53
C GLY A 31 5.42 7.72 13.66
N GLN A 32 6.08 6.65 14.10
CA GLN A 32 7.54 6.53 14.09
C GLN A 32 7.98 5.70 12.89
N ALA A 33 9.13 6.05 12.31
CA ALA A 33 9.74 5.27 11.25
C ALA A 33 10.41 4.04 11.85
N THR A 34 9.92 2.86 11.50
CA THR A 34 10.51 1.57 11.87
C THR A 34 11.50 1.13 10.79
N ASN A 35 12.71 0.75 11.18
CA ASN A 35 13.78 0.30 10.31
C ASN A 35 13.66 -1.21 10.06
N PHE A 36 13.77 -1.59 8.79
CA PHE A 36 13.77 -2.96 8.31
C PHE A 36 14.95 -3.20 7.36
N THR A 37 15.34 -4.46 7.22
CA THR A 37 16.34 -4.90 6.24
C THR A 37 15.76 -6.02 5.40
N ALA A 38 15.86 -5.90 4.09
CA ALA A 38 15.67 -6.99 3.14
C ALA A 38 17.04 -7.49 2.70
N SER A 39 17.37 -8.73 3.02
CA SER A 39 18.68 -9.31 2.71
C SER A 39 18.56 -10.73 2.20
N GLY A 40 19.51 -11.18 1.39
CA GLY A 40 19.48 -12.52 0.86
C GLY A 40 20.63 -12.79 -0.09
N THR A 41 20.54 -13.95 -0.73
CA THR A 41 21.49 -14.42 -1.73
C THR A 41 20.75 -14.88 -2.97
N LEU A 42 21.24 -14.48 -4.14
CA LEU A 42 20.67 -14.81 -5.44
C LEU A 42 21.72 -15.48 -6.31
N ASN A 43 21.27 -16.19 -7.34
CA ASN A 43 22.20 -16.80 -8.26
C ASN A 43 22.80 -15.73 -9.19
N PRO A 44 24.13 -15.72 -9.39
CA PRO A 44 24.77 -14.73 -10.27
C PRO A 44 24.26 -14.76 -11.72
N GLU A 45 23.85 -15.93 -12.19
CA GLU A 45 23.28 -16.13 -13.53
C GLU A 45 21.92 -15.45 -13.71
N ASP A 46 21.11 -15.41 -12.65
CA ASP A 46 19.77 -14.81 -12.63
C ASP A 46 19.81 -13.29 -12.39
N THR A 47 20.92 -12.77 -11.85
CA THR A 47 21.09 -11.33 -11.49
C THR A 47 21.89 -10.53 -12.50
N MET A 48 22.23 -11.10 -13.65
CA MET A 48 23.06 -10.47 -14.69
C MET A 48 22.48 -9.15 -15.23
N PHE A 49 21.15 -9.02 -15.27
CA PHE A 49 20.45 -7.83 -15.73
C PHE A 49 19.94 -6.94 -14.58
N GLY A 50 20.33 -7.25 -13.35
CA GLY A 50 19.81 -6.64 -12.14
C GLY A 50 18.49 -7.29 -11.69
N PHE A 51 18.07 -6.94 -10.48
CA PHE A 51 16.84 -7.40 -9.88
C PHE A 51 16.26 -6.32 -8.97
N ASP A 52 14.95 -6.39 -8.75
CA ASP A 52 14.24 -5.46 -7.89
C ASP A 52 13.67 -6.18 -6.67
N ILE A 53 13.69 -5.49 -5.54
CA ILE A 53 13.00 -5.95 -4.32
C ILE A 53 11.71 -5.17 -4.17
N PHE A 54 10.60 -5.89 -4.14
CA PHE A 54 9.27 -5.36 -3.88
C PHE A 54 8.78 -5.78 -2.51
N ILE A 55 8.35 -4.80 -1.71
CA ILE A 55 7.82 -5.04 -0.37
C ILE A 55 6.40 -4.48 -0.30
N PHE A 56 5.48 -5.33 0.13
CA PHE A 56 4.09 -4.99 0.40
C PHE A 56 3.86 -5.01 1.91
N VAL A 57 3.07 -4.08 2.41
CA VAL A 57 2.56 -4.09 3.77
C VAL A 57 1.06 -4.31 3.75
N LYS A 58 0.61 -5.30 4.52
CA LYS A 58 -0.79 -5.69 4.68
C LYS A 58 -1.21 -5.59 6.13
N ASN A 59 -2.50 -5.34 6.34
CA ASN A 59 -3.11 -5.59 7.64
C ASN A 59 -3.36 -7.10 7.81
N ALA A 60 -2.63 -7.72 8.73
CA ALA A 60 -2.68 -9.17 8.93
C ALA A 60 -4.03 -9.67 9.47
N ALA A 61 -4.88 -8.78 10.01
CA ALA A 61 -6.22 -9.13 10.46
C ALA A 61 -7.21 -9.28 9.29
N THR A 62 -6.99 -8.57 8.18
CA THR A 62 -7.87 -8.60 7.00
C THR A 62 -7.32 -9.50 5.89
N ASP A 63 -6.01 -9.51 5.70
CA ASP A 63 -5.32 -10.42 4.79
C ASP A 63 -4.13 -11.05 5.53
N PRO A 64 -4.32 -12.26 6.08
CA PRO A 64 -3.27 -12.92 6.82
C PRO A 64 -2.27 -13.63 5.88
N THR A 65 -2.36 -13.55 4.55
CA THR A 65 -1.52 -14.37 3.67
C THR A 65 -0.78 -13.55 2.62
N CYS A 66 0.46 -13.92 2.34
CA CYS A 66 1.19 -13.38 1.19
C CYS A 66 0.85 -14.22 -0.05
N GLY A 67 0.65 -13.56 -1.17
CA GLY A 67 0.44 -14.19 -2.46
C GLY A 67 1.64 -15.05 -2.87
N PRO A 68 1.43 -16.05 -3.74
CA PRO A 68 2.51 -16.94 -4.15
C PRO A 68 3.66 -16.22 -4.88
N ASN A 69 3.40 -15.10 -5.55
CA ASN A 69 4.42 -14.37 -6.30
C ASN A 69 4.10 -12.89 -6.38
N PHE A 70 5.06 -12.10 -6.86
CA PHE A 70 4.92 -10.66 -7.05
C PHE A 70 3.69 -10.30 -7.89
N GLU A 71 3.44 -11.01 -8.99
CA GLU A 71 2.29 -10.78 -9.88
C GLU A 71 0.95 -10.86 -9.12
N SER A 72 0.73 -11.96 -8.40
CA SER A 72 -0.48 -12.19 -7.60
C SER A 72 -0.63 -11.18 -6.45
N GLU A 73 0.48 -10.83 -5.82
CA GLU A 73 0.48 -9.90 -4.71
C GLU A 73 0.24 -8.46 -5.19
N SER A 74 0.92 -8.06 -6.26
CA SER A 74 0.71 -6.78 -6.92
C SER A 74 -0.74 -6.60 -7.37
N ALA A 75 -1.38 -7.66 -7.87
CA ALA A 75 -2.79 -7.64 -8.21
C ALA A 75 -3.64 -7.40 -6.96
N THR A 76 -3.39 -8.12 -5.87
CA THR A 76 -4.09 -7.96 -4.60
C THR A 76 -3.91 -6.55 -4.04
N ALA A 77 -2.69 -6.01 -4.05
CA ALA A 77 -2.39 -4.65 -3.60
C ALA A 77 -3.21 -3.62 -4.37
N MET A 78 -3.36 -3.83 -5.68
CA MET A 78 -4.14 -2.96 -6.56
C MET A 78 -5.67 -3.11 -6.41
N HIS A 79 -6.15 -4.20 -5.81
CA HIS A 79 -7.57 -4.50 -5.59
C HIS A 79 -8.01 -4.43 -4.12
N SER A 80 -7.08 -4.31 -3.17
CA SER A 80 -7.34 -4.34 -1.72
C SER A 80 -8.07 -3.11 -1.17
N GLY A 81 -8.23 -2.05 -1.98
CA GLY A 81 -8.80 -0.78 -1.52
C GLY A 81 -7.94 -0.02 -0.50
N GLY A 82 -6.65 -0.37 -0.37
CA GLY A 82 -5.71 0.25 0.57
C GLY A 82 -5.38 -0.59 1.81
N ASN A 83 -5.98 -1.78 1.94
CA ASN A 83 -5.63 -2.75 2.99
C ASN A 83 -4.25 -3.40 2.78
N GLU A 84 -3.74 -3.27 1.56
CA GLU A 84 -2.38 -3.60 1.16
C GLU A 84 -1.76 -2.40 0.43
N SER A 85 -0.51 -2.09 0.76
CA SER A 85 0.21 -0.94 0.22
C SER A 85 1.64 -1.29 -0.18
N TRP A 86 2.11 -0.65 -1.25
CA TRP A 86 3.50 -0.73 -1.68
C TRP A 86 4.40 0.08 -0.74
N VAL A 87 5.42 -0.57 -0.21
CA VAL A 87 6.46 0.08 0.62
C VAL A 87 7.64 0.50 -0.25
N SER A 88 8.00 -0.32 -1.23
CA SER A 88 9.08 -0.01 -2.17
C SER A 88 8.67 1.09 -3.16
N PRO A 89 9.64 1.82 -3.76
CA PRO A 89 9.37 2.70 -4.89
C PRO A 89 8.67 1.96 -6.04
N PRO A 90 8.00 2.67 -6.97
CA PRO A 90 7.39 2.06 -8.16
C PRO A 90 8.38 1.29 -9.05
N THR A 91 9.67 1.62 -8.94
CA THR A 91 10.79 0.96 -9.63
C THR A 91 11.45 -0.13 -8.79
N GLY A 92 10.87 -0.52 -7.66
CA GLY A 92 11.52 -1.41 -6.69
C GLY A 92 12.68 -0.73 -5.96
N PHE A 93 13.28 -1.44 -5.00
CA PHE A 93 14.63 -1.10 -4.59
C PHE A 93 15.58 -1.65 -5.65
N GLN A 94 16.28 -0.77 -6.37
CA GLN A 94 17.26 -1.17 -7.37
C GLN A 94 18.52 -1.67 -6.66
N VAL A 95 18.67 -2.98 -6.48
CA VAL A 95 19.75 -3.56 -5.68
C VAL A 95 20.85 -4.15 -6.56
N GLY A 96 21.42 -3.33 -7.44
CA GLY A 96 22.68 -3.60 -8.15
C GLY A 96 22.79 -4.99 -8.82
N THR A 97 24.03 -5.47 -8.96
CA THR A 97 24.37 -6.79 -9.49
C THR A 97 25.22 -7.52 -8.45
N GLY A 98 24.94 -8.79 -8.17
CA GLY A 98 25.76 -9.59 -7.24
C GLY A 98 25.00 -10.73 -6.56
N PRO A 99 25.73 -11.70 -5.98
CA PRO A 99 25.14 -12.89 -5.38
C PRO A 99 24.50 -12.64 -4.00
N SER A 100 24.74 -11.48 -3.39
CA SER A 100 24.21 -11.13 -2.08
C SER A 100 23.76 -9.69 -2.03
N PHE A 101 22.71 -9.45 -1.26
CA PHE A 101 22.13 -8.12 -1.10
C PHE A 101 21.72 -7.87 0.34
N SER A 102 21.74 -6.59 0.71
CA SER A 102 21.25 -6.11 2.01
C SER A 102 20.76 -4.67 1.83
N GLN A 103 19.45 -4.52 1.73
CA GLN A 103 18.79 -3.25 1.47
C GLN A 103 18.00 -2.80 2.70
N PRO A 104 18.43 -1.73 3.38
CA PRO A 104 17.64 -1.14 4.45
C PRO A 104 16.46 -0.36 3.87
N PHE A 105 15.31 -0.44 4.54
CA PHE A 105 14.13 0.35 4.24
C PHE A 105 13.39 0.75 5.51
N LYS A 106 12.50 1.73 5.40
CA LYS A 106 11.74 2.26 6.54
C LYS A 106 10.25 2.23 6.25
N ILE A 107 9.46 1.86 7.25
CA ILE A 107 7.99 1.96 7.20
C ILE A 107 7.55 2.86 8.34
N THR A 108 6.71 3.85 8.03
CA THR A 108 5.99 4.62 9.05
C THR A 108 4.55 4.13 9.09
N PHE A 109 4.19 3.43 10.16
CA PHE A 109 2.84 2.90 10.32
C PHE A 109 1.89 4.00 10.79
N THR A 110 0.69 4.04 10.20
CA THR A 110 -0.32 5.07 10.49
C THR A 110 -1.36 4.65 11.52
N GLY A 111 -1.37 3.38 11.93
CA GLY A 111 -2.30 2.86 12.93
C GLY A 111 -1.73 1.65 13.68
N PRO A 112 -2.20 1.40 14.92
CA PRO A 112 -1.77 0.23 15.69
C PRO A 112 -2.41 -1.03 15.13
N GLY A 113 -1.80 -2.19 15.40
CA GLY A 113 -2.33 -3.48 14.96
C GLY A 113 -1.25 -4.41 14.46
N THR A 114 -1.65 -5.55 13.92
CA THR A 114 -0.73 -6.53 13.33
C THR A 114 -0.50 -6.22 11.86
N TYR A 115 0.76 -6.29 11.45
CA TYR A 115 1.14 -6.13 10.05
C TYR A 115 1.73 -7.44 9.52
N LEU A 116 1.57 -7.64 8.22
CA LEU A 116 2.25 -8.68 7.46
C LEU A 116 3.01 -7.98 6.34
N LEU A 117 4.32 -8.19 6.28
CA LEU A 117 5.15 -7.80 5.15
C LEU A 117 5.30 -9.00 4.22
N CYS A 118 5.09 -8.74 2.94
CA CYS A 118 5.29 -9.70 1.86
C CYS A 118 6.36 -9.13 0.94
N GLY A 119 7.52 -9.77 0.93
CA GLY A 119 8.66 -9.37 0.13
C GLY A 119 8.89 -10.32 -1.03
N TYR A 120 9.24 -9.77 -2.19
CA TYR A 120 9.52 -10.53 -3.40
C TYR A 120 10.76 -9.96 -4.08
N VAL A 121 11.69 -10.84 -4.43
CA VAL A 121 12.75 -10.54 -5.38
C VAL A 121 12.22 -10.86 -6.76
N GLN A 122 12.25 -9.87 -7.64
CA GLN A 122 11.71 -9.94 -8.98
C GLN A 122 12.83 -9.71 -9.99
N GLY A 123 13.03 -10.67 -10.89
CA GLY A 123 13.81 -10.49 -12.12
C GLY A 123 12.91 -10.13 -13.31
N ASP A 124 13.48 -10.17 -14.51
CA ASP A 124 12.82 -9.71 -15.74
C ASP A 124 11.47 -10.41 -16.03
N PHE A 125 11.32 -11.68 -15.65
CA PHE A 125 10.13 -12.47 -16.00
C PHE A 125 9.59 -13.36 -14.88
N SER A 126 10.27 -13.43 -13.72
CA SER A 126 9.87 -14.34 -12.65
C SER A 126 10.25 -13.82 -11.26
N THR A 127 9.51 -14.30 -10.27
CA THR A 127 9.85 -14.11 -8.86
C THR A 127 10.86 -15.16 -8.43
N PHE A 128 12.05 -14.69 -8.04
CA PHE A 128 13.23 -15.47 -7.66
C PHE A 128 13.13 -16.00 -6.22
N ALA A 129 12.79 -15.12 -5.29
CA ALA A 129 12.61 -15.44 -3.88
C ALA A 129 11.44 -14.67 -3.26
N GLY A 130 10.79 -15.27 -2.26
CA GLY A 130 9.74 -14.62 -1.46
C GLY A 130 10.05 -14.71 0.03
N ALA A 131 9.60 -13.73 0.80
CA ALA A 131 9.74 -13.71 2.25
C ALA A 131 8.53 -13.09 2.92
N THR A 132 8.19 -13.60 4.09
CA THR A 132 7.05 -13.09 4.87
C THR A 132 7.51 -12.71 6.27
N LEU A 133 7.15 -11.52 6.74
CA LEU A 133 7.46 -11.07 8.09
C LEU A 133 6.19 -10.56 8.76
N ARG A 134 5.86 -11.12 9.92
CA ARG A 134 4.77 -10.64 10.76
C ARG A 134 5.30 -9.87 11.94
N GLY A 135 4.54 -8.86 12.36
CA GLY A 135 4.78 -8.17 13.61
C GLY A 135 3.58 -7.36 14.04
N SER A 136 3.79 -6.51 15.04
CA SER A 136 2.77 -5.66 15.63
C SER A 136 3.28 -4.25 15.81
N VAL A 137 2.42 -3.28 15.54
CA VAL A 137 2.64 -1.86 15.78
C VAL A 137 1.97 -1.46 17.09
N ALA A 138 2.77 -1.00 18.04
CA ALA A 138 2.28 -0.40 19.27
C ALA A 138 1.73 1.01 19.00
N ALA A 139 0.71 1.40 19.77
CA ALA A 139 0.27 2.80 19.78
C ALA A 139 1.41 3.73 20.25
N ALA A 140 1.41 4.98 19.78
CA ALA A 140 2.41 5.95 20.17
C ALA A 140 2.41 6.17 21.70
N PRO A 141 3.57 6.08 22.38
CA PRO A 141 3.66 6.40 23.79
C PRO A 141 3.31 7.88 23.99
N GLY A 142 2.26 8.15 24.76
CA GLY A 142 1.68 9.48 24.94
C GLY A 142 0.21 9.62 24.53
N THR A 143 -0.39 8.59 23.92
CA THR A 143 -1.86 8.49 23.86
C THR A 143 -2.31 7.77 25.13
N PRO A 144 -3.10 8.38 26.04
CA PRO A 144 -3.69 7.61 27.12
C PRO A 144 -4.52 6.49 26.47
N THR A 145 -4.29 5.25 26.91
CA THR A 145 -5.20 4.14 26.66
C THR A 145 -6.62 4.65 26.93
N PRO A 146 -7.55 4.66 25.97
CA PRO A 146 -8.93 4.96 26.32
C PRO A 146 -9.36 3.82 27.23
N THR A 147 -9.41 4.09 28.53
CA THR A 147 -10.20 3.31 29.48
C THR A 147 -11.55 3.12 28.83
N PRO A 148 -12.06 1.90 28.64
CA PRO A 148 -13.33 1.70 27.96
C PRO A 148 -14.40 2.54 28.67
N PRO A 149 -14.98 3.58 28.06
CA PRO A 149 -16.16 4.18 28.63
C PRO A 149 -17.28 3.19 28.36
N SER A 150 -17.99 2.81 29.42
CA SER A 150 -19.35 2.30 29.28
C SER A 150 -20.16 3.42 28.60
N GLY A 151 -20.34 3.34 27.28
CA GLY A 151 -20.97 4.40 26.50
C GLY A 151 -20.92 4.15 24.99
N SER A 152 -22.10 4.19 24.36
CA SER A 152 -22.44 3.92 22.95
C SER A 152 -21.55 4.59 21.88
N PRO A 153 -21.48 4.07 20.62
CA PRO A 153 -20.60 4.58 19.56
C PRO A 153 -20.83 6.07 19.24
N GLY A 154 -19.83 6.89 19.53
CA GLY A 154 -19.82 8.32 19.22
C GLY A 154 -19.56 8.58 17.73
N THR A 155 -20.50 9.26 17.11
CA THR A 155 -20.43 9.90 15.80
C THR A 155 -19.21 10.83 15.70
N GLY A 156 -18.45 10.75 14.60
CA GLY A 156 -17.30 11.62 14.35
C GLY A 156 -17.69 13.09 14.51
N THR A 157 -17.01 13.82 15.40
CA THR A 157 -17.41 15.18 15.84
C THR A 157 -17.07 16.28 14.83
N ALA A 158 -16.36 15.96 13.75
CA ALA A 158 -15.98 16.92 12.71
C ALA A 158 -16.05 16.30 11.30
N PRO A 159 -16.36 17.06 10.24
CA PRO A 159 -16.38 16.55 8.86
C PRO A 159 -15.03 15.97 8.42
N PRO A 160 -14.97 15.04 7.45
CA PRO A 160 -13.73 14.46 6.98
C PRO A 160 -12.73 15.51 6.51
N THR A 161 -11.45 15.35 6.83
CA THR A 161 -10.41 16.32 6.41
C THR A 161 -9.33 15.62 5.59
N LEU A 162 -9.02 16.14 4.40
CA LEU A 162 -8.06 15.54 3.49
C LEU A 162 -6.63 15.63 4.06
N VAL A 163 -5.94 14.50 4.09
CA VAL A 163 -4.52 14.37 4.49
C VAL A 163 -3.64 14.13 3.27
N ARG A 164 -4.06 13.20 2.41
CA ARG A 164 -3.40 12.90 1.13
C ARG A 164 -4.42 13.00 0.02
N ALA A 165 -4.08 13.76 -1.02
CA ALA A 165 -4.95 13.95 -2.17
C ALA A 165 -5.26 12.61 -2.86
N PRO A 166 -6.48 12.45 -3.40
CA PRO A 166 -6.81 11.29 -4.23
C PRO A 166 -5.97 11.29 -5.51
N TRP A 167 -5.77 10.12 -6.12
CA TRP A 167 -5.00 9.98 -7.36
C TRP A 167 -5.65 8.97 -8.33
N ILE A 168 -5.23 9.00 -9.60
CA ILE A 168 -5.71 8.08 -10.65
C ILE A 168 -4.58 7.14 -11.06
N THR A 169 -4.90 5.85 -11.23
CA THR A 169 -4.02 4.87 -11.87
C THR A 169 -4.65 4.36 -13.16
N ARG A 170 -3.85 4.10 -14.20
CA ARG A 170 -4.30 3.57 -15.51
C ARG A 170 -3.79 2.15 -15.74
N ARG A 171 -4.67 1.24 -16.14
CA ARG A 171 -4.36 -0.12 -16.60
C ARG A 171 -5.02 -0.36 -17.95
N GLY A 172 -4.24 -0.27 -19.03
CA GLY A 172 -4.78 -0.30 -20.40
C GLY A 172 -5.83 0.80 -20.59
N ARG A 173 -7.08 0.40 -20.87
CA ARG A 173 -8.21 1.33 -21.01
C ARG A 173 -8.97 1.59 -19.69
N LEU A 174 -8.55 1.04 -18.56
CA LEU A 174 -9.25 1.24 -17.29
C LEU A 174 -8.53 2.28 -16.43
N LEU A 175 -9.26 3.29 -15.96
CA LEU A 175 -8.82 4.26 -14.95
C LEU A 175 -9.43 3.91 -13.61
N SER A 176 -8.64 3.90 -12.54
CA SER A 176 -9.10 3.68 -11.17
C SER A 176 -8.81 4.90 -10.33
N CYS A 177 -9.81 5.38 -9.59
CA CYS A 177 -9.71 6.53 -8.70
C CYS A 177 -9.55 6.07 -7.27
N HIS A 178 -8.46 6.51 -6.65
CA HIS A 178 -8.11 6.19 -5.26
C HIS A 178 -8.55 7.35 -4.36
N PRO A 179 -9.25 7.08 -3.24
CA PRO A 179 -9.86 8.12 -2.42
C PRO A 179 -8.87 9.04 -1.70
N GLY A 180 -7.59 8.65 -1.59
CA GLY A 180 -6.62 9.37 -0.78
C GLY A 180 -6.74 8.99 0.71
N SER A 181 -6.21 9.85 1.59
CA SER A 181 -6.25 9.63 3.04
C SER A 181 -6.98 10.77 3.72
N TRP A 182 -7.84 10.45 4.70
CA TRP A 182 -8.75 11.39 5.33
C TRP A 182 -8.77 11.21 6.86
N LYS A 183 -8.80 12.34 7.58
CA LYS A 183 -9.05 12.42 9.03
C LYS A 183 -10.56 12.42 9.33
N ASN A 184 -10.89 12.25 10.60
CA ASN A 184 -12.25 12.25 11.16
C ASN A 184 -13.13 11.09 10.67
N ALA A 185 -12.51 9.93 10.40
CA ALA A 185 -13.21 8.66 10.13
C ALA A 185 -14.38 8.79 9.14
N PRO A 186 -14.12 9.09 7.85
CA PRO A 186 -15.16 8.98 6.85
C PRO A 186 -15.74 7.56 6.85
N THR A 187 -17.06 7.49 6.89
CA THR A 187 -17.82 6.23 6.87
C THR A 187 -18.22 5.83 5.45
N SER A 188 -18.15 6.75 4.50
CA SER A 188 -18.46 6.49 3.09
C SER A 188 -17.65 7.35 2.13
N PHE A 189 -17.42 6.82 0.94
CA PHE A 189 -16.80 7.52 -0.19
C PHE A 189 -17.70 7.46 -1.42
N SER A 190 -17.84 8.58 -2.11
CA SER A 190 -18.47 8.62 -3.44
C SER A 190 -17.53 9.25 -4.46
N TYR A 191 -17.59 8.73 -5.68
CA TYR A 191 -16.69 9.10 -6.77
C TYR A 191 -17.48 9.83 -7.86
N ARG A 192 -16.84 10.78 -8.53
CA ARG A 192 -17.37 11.45 -9.72
C ARG A 192 -16.24 11.71 -10.69
N TRP A 193 -16.37 11.18 -11.90
CA TRP A 193 -15.41 11.39 -12.99
C TRP A 193 -15.82 12.58 -13.84
N TYR A 194 -14.87 13.43 -14.17
CA TYR A 194 -15.04 14.63 -14.99
C TYR A 194 -14.07 14.58 -16.17
N VAL A 195 -14.52 15.10 -17.31
CA VAL A 195 -13.76 15.12 -18.56
C VAL A 195 -13.60 16.58 -18.98
N ASP A 196 -12.39 16.98 -19.36
CA ASP A 196 -12.02 18.34 -19.78
C ASP A 196 -12.48 19.46 -18.84
N GLY A 197 -12.55 19.15 -17.54
CA GLY A 197 -13.02 20.11 -16.53
C GLY A 197 -14.50 20.49 -16.67
N HIS A 198 -15.28 19.81 -17.52
CA HIS A 198 -16.72 20.02 -17.61
C HIS A 198 -17.40 19.77 -16.27
N GLY A 199 -18.38 20.59 -15.90
CA GLY A 199 -19.06 20.52 -14.60
C GLY A 199 -19.95 19.27 -14.40
N ARG A 200 -20.21 18.49 -15.46
CA ARG A 200 -21.04 17.28 -15.40
C ARG A 200 -20.17 16.04 -15.25
N SER A 201 -20.47 15.24 -14.23
CA SER A 201 -19.79 13.95 -14.05
C SER A 201 -20.25 12.93 -15.08
N VAL A 202 -19.31 12.19 -15.67
CA VAL A 202 -19.55 11.14 -16.68
C VAL A 202 -19.72 9.74 -16.07
N SER A 203 -19.25 9.54 -14.85
CA SER A 203 -19.39 8.29 -14.09
C SER A 203 -19.34 8.58 -12.59
N SER A 204 -20.01 7.75 -11.80
CA SER A 204 -19.98 7.77 -10.34
C SER A 204 -19.29 6.54 -9.72
N ALA A 205 -18.80 5.62 -10.56
CA ALA A 205 -18.04 4.45 -10.10
C ALA A 205 -16.61 4.84 -9.67
N SER A 206 -15.98 4.02 -8.83
CA SER A 206 -14.56 4.17 -8.48
C SER A 206 -13.62 3.93 -9.67
N THR A 207 -14.13 3.34 -10.75
CA THR A 207 -13.40 3.08 -11.99
C THR A 207 -14.08 3.70 -13.20
N LEU A 208 -13.30 4.01 -14.24
CA LEU A 208 -13.76 4.56 -15.51
C LEU A 208 -13.02 3.89 -16.67
N THR A 209 -13.76 3.26 -17.58
CA THR A 209 -13.19 2.71 -18.81
C THR A 209 -13.09 3.80 -19.88
N ILE A 210 -11.89 4.02 -20.41
CA ILE A 210 -11.59 4.84 -21.58
C ILE A 210 -12.28 4.20 -22.79
N ARG A 211 -13.39 4.81 -23.20
CA ARG A 211 -14.07 4.52 -24.47
C ARG A 211 -13.49 5.42 -25.56
N ARG A 212 -13.79 5.14 -26.83
CA ARG A 212 -13.35 5.99 -27.96
C ARG A 212 -13.66 7.49 -27.73
N ALA A 213 -14.83 7.79 -27.16
CA ALA A 213 -15.25 9.16 -26.84
C ALA A 213 -14.46 9.86 -25.71
N LEU A 214 -13.64 9.13 -24.95
CA LEU A 214 -12.77 9.68 -23.90
C LEU A 214 -11.31 9.78 -24.35
N SER A 215 -10.97 9.16 -25.49
CA SER A 215 -9.59 9.13 -25.97
C SER A 215 -9.13 10.52 -26.39
N GLY A 216 -7.98 10.96 -25.88
CA GLY A 216 -7.41 12.29 -26.10
C GLY A 216 -7.84 13.36 -25.09
N HIS A 217 -8.90 13.10 -24.31
CA HIS A 217 -9.46 14.05 -23.34
C HIS A 217 -8.78 13.96 -21.97
N THR A 218 -8.85 15.03 -21.19
CA THR A 218 -8.35 15.05 -19.81
C THR A 218 -9.41 14.55 -18.84
N VAL A 219 -9.03 13.69 -17.91
CA VAL A 219 -9.92 13.05 -16.97
C VAL A 219 -9.46 13.31 -15.55
N ALA A 220 -10.37 13.78 -14.70
CA ALA A 220 -10.17 13.94 -13.27
C ALA A 220 -11.25 13.21 -12.48
N CYS A 221 -10.89 12.67 -11.33
CA CYS A 221 -11.85 12.09 -10.41
C CYS A 221 -12.01 13.00 -9.19
N ARG A 222 -13.24 13.16 -8.72
CA ARG A 222 -13.55 13.81 -7.45
C ARG A 222 -14.06 12.76 -6.47
N VAL A 223 -13.50 12.79 -5.29
CA VAL A 223 -13.83 11.91 -4.18
C VAL A 223 -14.53 12.75 -3.14
N THR A 224 -15.69 12.29 -2.69
CA THR A 224 -16.42 12.87 -1.56
C THR A 224 -16.35 11.89 -0.41
N ALA A 225 -15.68 12.27 0.67
CA ALA A 225 -15.65 11.53 1.91
C ALA A 225 -16.73 12.08 2.84
N SER A 226 -17.54 11.20 3.44
CA SER A 226 -18.64 11.61 4.32
C SER A 226 -18.60 10.84 5.64
N ASN A 227 -18.98 11.51 6.72
CA ASN A 227 -19.27 10.93 8.03
C ASN A 227 -20.55 11.58 8.61
N ALA A 228 -20.90 11.23 9.85
CA ALA A 228 -22.08 11.78 10.52
C ALA A 228 -22.05 13.31 10.73
N ALA A 229 -20.85 13.93 10.77
CA ALA A 229 -20.69 15.37 10.91
C ALA A 229 -20.68 16.14 9.57
N GLY A 230 -20.56 15.45 8.43
CA GLY A 230 -20.68 16.08 7.12
C GLY A 230 -19.81 15.44 6.05
N ALA A 231 -19.65 16.14 4.93
CA ALA A 231 -18.92 15.66 3.77
C ALA A 231 -17.86 16.67 3.30
N ARG A 232 -16.73 16.16 2.80
CA ARG A 232 -15.70 16.94 2.12
C ARG A 232 -15.31 16.31 0.81
N THR A 233 -15.00 17.17 -0.15
CA THR A 233 -14.62 16.77 -1.51
C THR A 233 -13.16 17.10 -1.79
N ALA A 234 -12.50 16.21 -2.54
CA ALA A 234 -11.15 16.41 -3.05
C ALA A 234 -11.09 15.90 -4.48
N ALA A 235 -10.32 16.56 -5.34
CA ALA A 235 -10.14 16.15 -6.73
C ALA A 235 -8.72 15.62 -6.95
N THR A 236 -8.60 14.64 -7.84
CA THR A 236 -7.31 14.15 -8.32
C THR A 236 -6.67 15.18 -9.24
N ARG A 237 -5.37 15.02 -9.49
CA ARG A 237 -4.78 15.61 -10.70
C ARG A 237 -5.46 15.04 -11.94
N ALA A 238 -5.66 15.87 -12.96
CA ALA A 238 -6.19 15.42 -14.24
C ALA A 238 -5.11 14.64 -15.00
N ILE A 239 -5.49 13.55 -15.66
CA ILE A 239 -4.63 12.75 -16.53
C ILE A 239 -5.22 12.71 -17.94
N ARG A 240 -4.41 12.60 -18.98
CA ARG A 240 -4.95 12.35 -20.33
C ARG A 240 -5.39 10.89 -20.44
N ALA A 241 -6.59 10.68 -20.93
CA ALA A 241 -7.09 9.39 -21.33
C ALA A 241 -6.62 9.10 -22.76
N SER A 242 -5.41 8.58 -22.93
CA SER A 242 -4.89 8.06 -24.21
C SER A 242 -4.93 6.54 -24.25
#